data_AF-A0A7V3UHE8-F1
#
_entry.id   AF-A0A7V3UHE8-F1
#
_cell.length_a   1.000
_cell.length_b   1.000
_cell.length_c   1.000
_cell.angle_alpha   90.00
_cell.angle_beta   90.00
_cell.angle_gamma   90.00
#
_symmetry.space_group_name_H-M   'P 1'
#
loop_
_entity.id
_entity.type
_entity.pdbx_description
1 polymer ?
#
loop_
_entity_poly.entity_id
_entity_poly.type
_entity_poly.pdbx_seq_one_letter_code
_entity_poly.pdbx_strand_id
1 'polypeptide(L)'
;MKRQFITKQFLSGLVVLALGLALSFFPALAQAAPVLDFGIVAPTTGTISYAGGASPLVGSGIEVDNITGIGTPSNNGVTVTCVSCTLNFTTGNLTSSTATTWNFGGGGSITITGGVDLIPGGAPEIPVGTTLLSGSFDGASVTKTNNTFRIAGASFVDTKDEDLLDFYGAPNTLWRGGFNISFLANGSPPNSFTSTTVLSGDVANTEPIPEPASLVLLGSGLFSLGAYARKKFSLKS
;
A
#
# COMPACT_ATOMS: atom_id res chain seq x y z
N MET A 1 11.74 58.65 32.83
CA MET A 1 12.50 57.71 31.97
C MET A 1 12.08 56.23 32.14
N LYS A 2 10.78 55.92 32.32
CA LYS A 2 10.24 54.54 32.51
C LYS A 2 9.22 54.09 31.45
N ARG A 3 8.85 54.97 30.51
CA ARG A 3 7.81 54.69 29.49
C ARG A 3 8.32 54.01 28.21
N GLN A 4 9.64 53.97 27.96
CA GLN A 4 10.20 53.37 26.74
C GLN A 4 10.42 51.84 26.81
N PHE A 5 10.31 51.22 28.00
CA PHE A 5 10.61 49.79 28.17
C PHE A 5 9.40 48.88 27.91
N ILE A 6 8.18 49.39 28.08
CA ILE A 6 6.93 48.61 27.94
C ILE A 6 6.55 48.38 26.46
N THR A 7 6.93 49.29 25.56
CA THR A 7 6.58 49.21 24.14
C THR A 7 7.37 48.16 23.34
N LYS A 8 8.60 47.80 23.76
CA LYS A 8 9.40 46.76 23.06
C LYS A 8 8.97 45.32 23.38
N GLN A 9 8.43 45.07 24.58
CA GLN A 9 7.96 43.73 24.97
C GLN A 9 6.63 43.35 24.30
N PHE A 10 5.71 44.31 24.12
CA PHE A 10 4.43 44.07 23.44
C PHE A 10 4.57 43.80 21.94
N LEU A 11 5.52 44.47 21.26
CA LEU A 11 5.76 44.25 19.83
C LEU A 11 6.35 42.86 19.53
N SER A 12 7.12 42.29 20.47
CA SER A 12 7.78 40.99 20.32
C SER A 12 6.81 39.80 20.42
N GLY A 13 5.77 39.91 21.25
CA GLY A 13 4.76 38.86 21.39
C GLY A 13 3.81 38.75 20.19
N LEU A 14 3.52 39.88 19.53
CA LEU A 14 2.60 39.92 18.40
C LEU A 14 3.21 39.32 17.12
N VAL A 15 4.53 39.45 16.94
CA VAL A 15 5.26 38.86 15.80
C VAL A 15 5.32 37.32 15.90
N VAL A 16 5.48 36.76 17.11
CA VAL A 16 5.49 35.30 17.31
C VAL A 16 4.11 34.69 17.07
N LEU A 17 3.04 35.35 17.48
CA LEU A 17 1.67 34.90 17.25
C LEU A 17 1.29 34.96 15.76
N ALA A 18 1.71 36.02 15.06
CA ALA A 18 1.46 36.19 13.62
C ALA A 18 2.24 35.17 12.77
N LEU A 19 3.46 34.80 13.16
CA LEU A 19 4.23 33.76 12.47
C LEU A 19 3.62 32.36 12.68
N GLY A 20 3.13 32.08 13.89
CA GLY A 20 2.44 30.83 14.21
C GLY A 20 1.12 30.67 13.45
N LEU A 21 0.36 31.76 13.26
CA LEU A 21 -0.89 31.74 12.49
C LEU A 21 -0.64 31.69 10.97
N ALA A 22 0.43 32.30 10.46
CA ALA A 22 0.77 32.25 9.04
C ALA A 22 1.23 30.86 8.58
N LEU A 23 1.87 30.08 9.45
CA LEU A 23 2.28 28.70 9.17
C LEU A 23 1.10 27.71 9.15
N SER A 24 -0.05 28.04 9.77
CA SER A 24 -1.26 27.20 9.74
C SER A 24 -2.11 27.33 8.46
N PHE A 25 -1.75 28.24 7.54
CA PHE A 25 -2.50 28.48 6.30
C PHE A 25 -1.82 27.97 5.03
N PHE A 26 -0.79 27.14 5.13
CA PHE A 26 -0.33 26.37 3.96
C PHE A 26 -1.25 25.15 3.84
N PRO A 27 -2.22 25.13 2.90
CA PRO A 27 -2.86 23.86 2.57
C PRO A 27 -1.75 22.94 2.10
N ALA A 28 -1.47 21.89 2.88
CA ALA A 28 -0.75 20.76 2.33
C ALA A 28 -1.56 20.33 1.11
N LEU A 29 -0.97 20.40 -0.08
CA LEU A 29 -1.59 19.86 -1.28
C LEU A 29 -1.80 18.37 -1.00
N ALA A 30 -3.04 17.99 -0.71
CA ALA A 30 -3.44 16.60 -0.59
C ALA A 30 -3.37 16.02 -2.01
N GLN A 31 -2.17 15.63 -2.43
CA GLN A 31 -2.00 14.84 -3.63
C GLN A 31 -2.63 13.48 -3.34
N ALA A 32 -3.50 13.01 -4.23
CA ALA A 32 -4.01 11.65 -4.15
C ALA A 32 -2.81 10.69 -4.08
N ALA A 33 -2.84 9.77 -3.13
CA ALA A 33 -1.74 8.83 -2.97
C ALA A 33 -1.57 8.00 -4.25
N PRO A 34 -0.32 7.73 -4.66
CA PRO A 34 -0.07 6.87 -5.81
C PRO A 34 -0.64 5.48 -5.55
N VAL A 35 -1.16 4.86 -6.60
CA VAL A 35 -1.66 3.49 -6.61
C VAL A 35 -0.98 2.75 -7.75
N LEU A 36 -0.44 1.57 -7.43
CA LEU A 36 -0.06 0.59 -8.45
C LEU A 36 -1.14 -0.49 -8.49
N ASP A 37 -1.79 -0.61 -9.64
CA ASP A 37 -2.86 -1.54 -9.91
C ASP A 37 -2.35 -2.67 -10.81
N PHE A 38 -2.24 -3.88 -10.26
CA PHE A 38 -1.83 -5.07 -11.00
C PHE A 38 -3.08 -5.81 -11.48
N GLY A 39 -3.35 -5.71 -12.77
CA GLY A 39 -4.57 -6.24 -13.38
C GLY A 39 -4.48 -7.74 -13.66
N ILE A 40 -5.57 -8.45 -13.33
CA ILE A 40 -5.78 -9.86 -13.67
C ILE A 40 -7.02 -9.97 -14.56
N VAL A 41 -6.81 -10.30 -15.83
CA VAL A 41 -7.83 -10.34 -16.87
C VAL A 41 -8.21 -11.78 -17.16
N ALA A 42 -9.52 -12.06 -17.15
CA ALA A 42 -10.02 -13.39 -17.49
C ALA A 42 -9.94 -13.62 -19.01
N PRO A 43 -9.65 -14.86 -19.47
CA PRO A 43 -9.29 -16.04 -18.66
C PRO A 43 -7.84 -15.97 -18.18
N THR A 44 -7.61 -16.27 -16.91
CA THR A 44 -6.26 -16.33 -16.32
C THR A 44 -5.94 -17.76 -15.87
N THR A 45 -4.66 -18.13 -15.96
CA THR A 45 -4.18 -19.43 -15.49
C THR A 45 -4.01 -19.46 -13.96
N GLY A 46 -3.60 -20.60 -13.41
CA GLY A 46 -3.33 -20.76 -11.98
C GLY A 46 -4.43 -21.47 -11.20
N THR A 47 -4.21 -21.53 -9.88
CA THR A 47 -5.09 -22.27 -8.97
C THR A 47 -5.37 -21.47 -7.70
N ILE A 48 -6.55 -21.66 -7.13
CA ILE A 48 -6.92 -21.18 -5.79
C ILE A 48 -7.52 -22.35 -5.02
N SER A 49 -7.02 -22.60 -3.81
CA SER A 49 -7.42 -23.76 -3.01
C SER A 49 -7.42 -23.46 -1.51
N TYR A 50 -8.25 -24.22 -0.80
CA TYR A 50 -8.28 -24.28 0.66
C TYR A 50 -8.56 -25.73 1.05
N ALA A 51 -7.66 -26.33 1.83
CA ALA A 51 -7.68 -27.77 2.13
C ALA A 51 -8.68 -28.19 3.23
N GLY A 52 -9.40 -27.24 3.85
CA GLY A 52 -10.27 -27.53 5.00
C GLY A 52 -9.57 -27.39 6.36
N GLY A 53 -10.35 -27.51 7.43
CA GLY A 53 -9.85 -27.44 8.80
C GLY A 53 -9.28 -26.06 9.17
N ALA A 54 -8.06 -26.03 9.70
CA ALA A 54 -7.34 -24.81 10.03
C ALA A 54 -6.32 -24.41 8.96
N SER A 55 -6.40 -24.94 7.74
CA SER A 55 -5.44 -24.66 6.67
C SER A 55 -5.57 -23.22 6.13
N PRO A 56 -4.51 -22.64 5.55
CA PRO A 56 -4.59 -21.34 4.88
C PRO A 56 -5.28 -21.44 3.51
N LEU A 57 -5.66 -20.29 2.99
CA LEU A 57 -6.01 -20.11 1.58
C LEU A 57 -4.72 -19.99 0.77
N VAL A 58 -4.63 -20.73 -0.34
CA VAL A 58 -3.45 -20.76 -1.21
C VAL A 58 -3.85 -20.44 -2.64
N GLY A 59 -3.18 -19.47 -3.25
CA GLY A 59 -3.21 -19.23 -4.69
C GLY A 59 -1.84 -19.44 -5.30
N SER A 60 -1.78 -20.08 -6.46
CA SER A 60 -0.50 -20.36 -7.13
C SER A 60 -0.60 -20.20 -8.64
N GLY A 61 0.41 -19.53 -9.20
CA GLY A 61 0.59 -19.35 -10.64
C GLY A 61 -0.53 -18.57 -11.30
N ILE A 62 -1.15 -17.61 -10.60
CA ILE A 62 -2.23 -16.79 -11.15
C ILE A 62 -1.60 -15.74 -12.06
N GLU A 63 -1.98 -15.68 -13.32
CA GLU A 63 -1.36 -14.76 -14.28
C GLU A 63 -1.78 -13.31 -14.00
N VAL A 64 -0.80 -12.40 -14.05
CA VAL A 64 -0.98 -10.95 -13.94
C VAL A 64 -0.62 -10.36 -15.29
N ASP A 65 -1.53 -9.59 -15.89
CA ASP A 65 -1.40 -9.18 -17.29
C ASP A 65 -0.71 -7.82 -17.43
N ASN A 66 -1.00 -6.90 -16.52
CA ASN A 66 -0.59 -5.52 -16.65
C ASN A 66 -0.43 -4.84 -15.30
N ILE A 67 0.27 -3.70 -15.33
CA ILE A 67 0.45 -2.82 -14.18
C ILE A 67 0.05 -1.42 -14.63
N THR A 68 -0.79 -0.74 -13.86
CA THR A 68 -1.22 0.63 -14.13
C THR A 68 -0.87 1.53 -12.94
N GLY A 69 -0.19 2.64 -13.20
CA GLY A 69 0.04 3.68 -12.19
C GLY A 69 -1.12 4.66 -12.16
N ILE A 70 -1.80 4.81 -11.03
CA ILE A 70 -2.92 5.74 -10.84
C ILE A 70 -2.53 6.77 -9.78
N GLY A 71 -2.62 8.05 -10.11
CA GLY A 71 -2.17 9.13 -9.22
C GLY A 71 -0.65 9.16 -8.99
N THR A 72 0.12 8.41 -9.77
CA THR A 72 1.58 8.34 -9.65
C THR A 72 2.24 9.65 -10.11
N PRO A 73 3.34 10.10 -9.47
CA PRO A 73 4.01 11.34 -9.87
C PRO A 73 4.54 11.33 -11.31
N SER A 74 5.00 10.17 -11.78
CA SER A 74 5.41 9.93 -13.17
C SER A 74 4.50 8.88 -13.80
N ASN A 75 4.30 8.98 -15.11
CA ASN A 75 3.55 7.99 -15.90
C ASN A 75 2.14 7.69 -15.35
N ASN A 76 1.45 8.72 -14.84
CA ASN A 76 0.09 8.60 -14.34
C ASN A 76 -0.89 8.17 -15.45
N GLY A 77 -1.67 7.13 -15.19
CA GLY A 77 -2.60 6.51 -16.12
C GLY A 77 -1.93 5.61 -17.16
N VAL A 78 -0.60 5.43 -17.09
CA VAL A 78 0.13 4.56 -18.02
C VAL A 78 0.05 3.13 -17.55
N THR A 79 -0.42 2.26 -18.44
CA THR A 79 -0.44 0.82 -18.28
C THR A 79 0.74 0.19 -19.03
N VAL A 80 1.51 -0.64 -18.34
CA VAL A 80 2.64 -1.41 -18.89
C VAL A 80 2.30 -2.91 -18.87
N THR A 81 2.91 -3.66 -19.79
CA THR A 81 2.65 -5.11 -19.91
C THR A 81 3.47 -5.87 -18.88
N CYS A 82 2.83 -6.78 -18.15
CA CYS A 82 3.51 -7.68 -17.23
C CYS A 82 3.85 -8.99 -17.97
N VAL A 83 5.14 -9.23 -18.21
CA VAL A 83 5.62 -10.33 -19.04
C VAL A 83 5.89 -11.55 -18.18
N SER A 84 5.15 -12.64 -18.42
CA SER A 84 5.25 -13.89 -17.66
C SER A 84 5.09 -13.67 -16.14
N CYS A 85 4.23 -12.72 -15.76
CA CYS A 85 4.00 -12.41 -14.37
C CYS A 85 3.04 -13.41 -13.73
N THR A 86 3.41 -13.88 -12.54
CA THR A 86 2.59 -14.77 -11.74
C THR A 86 2.46 -14.26 -10.31
N LEU A 87 1.22 -14.26 -9.83
CA LEU A 87 0.82 -14.05 -8.46
C LEU A 87 0.77 -15.39 -7.73
N ASN A 88 1.50 -15.48 -6.63
CA ASN A 88 1.44 -16.57 -5.67
C ASN A 88 1.14 -16.01 -4.29
N PHE A 89 0.27 -16.67 -3.54
CA PHE A 89 -0.11 -16.21 -2.22
C PHE A 89 -0.49 -17.35 -1.28
N THR A 90 -0.28 -17.14 0.01
CA THR A 90 -0.74 -18.00 1.10
C THR A 90 -1.17 -17.11 2.25
N THR A 91 -2.39 -17.26 2.77
CA THR A 91 -2.87 -16.47 3.91
C THR A 91 -2.44 -17.10 5.24
N GLY A 92 -2.90 -16.54 6.36
CA GLY A 92 -2.98 -17.28 7.61
C GLY A 92 -4.07 -18.36 7.60
N ASN A 93 -4.16 -19.11 8.69
CA ASN A 93 -5.14 -20.17 8.91
C ASN A 93 -6.60 -19.65 8.89
N LEU A 94 -7.56 -20.53 8.59
CA LEU A 94 -8.98 -20.22 8.78
C LEU A 94 -9.25 -19.86 10.26
N THR A 95 -9.88 -18.71 10.49
CA THR A 95 -10.24 -18.23 11.84
C THR A 95 -11.73 -18.39 12.13
N SER A 96 -12.58 -18.24 11.11
CA SER A 96 -14.03 -18.41 11.24
C SER A 96 -14.68 -18.64 9.88
N SER A 97 -15.95 -19.04 9.89
CA SER A 97 -16.77 -19.14 8.68
C SER A 97 -18.24 -18.86 8.97
N THR A 98 -18.95 -18.40 7.96
CA THR A 98 -20.43 -18.31 7.94
C THR A 98 -20.99 -19.36 6.97
N ALA A 99 -22.29 -19.32 6.69
CA ALA A 99 -22.89 -20.20 5.67
C ALA A 99 -22.35 -19.96 4.25
N THR A 100 -21.77 -18.78 3.97
CA THR A 100 -21.31 -18.38 2.63
C THR A 100 -19.89 -17.82 2.60
N THR A 101 -19.23 -17.65 3.75
CA THR A 101 -17.93 -16.97 3.83
C THR A 101 -16.92 -17.79 4.63
N TRP A 102 -15.68 -17.82 4.17
CA TRP A 102 -14.50 -18.26 4.91
C TRP A 102 -13.67 -17.03 5.29
N ASN A 103 -13.26 -16.92 6.55
CA ASN A 103 -12.40 -15.83 7.03
C ASN A 103 -11.04 -16.41 7.44
N PHE A 104 -9.99 -15.86 6.87
CA PHE A 104 -8.60 -16.26 7.09
C PHE A 104 -7.87 -15.17 7.88
N GLY A 105 -7.02 -15.60 8.82
CA GLY A 105 -6.18 -14.70 9.58
C GLY A 105 -5.04 -14.12 8.74
N GLY A 106 -4.33 -13.14 9.31
CA GLY A 106 -3.10 -12.60 8.75
C GLY A 106 -1.90 -13.56 8.85
N GLY A 107 -0.78 -13.10 8.32
CA GLY A 107 0.44 -13.86 8.10
C GLY A 107 0.55 -14.40 6.66
N GLY A 108 1.41 -15.40 6.48
CA GLY A 108 1.66 -15.98 5.16
C GLY A 108 2.42 -15.02 4.23
N SER A 109 2.17 -15.10 2.94
CA SER A 109 2.87 -14.33 1.92
C SER A 109 2.00 -14.00 0.71
N ILE A 110 2.34 -12.91 0.04
CA ILE A 110 1.85 -12.55 -1.30
C ILE A 110 3.04 -12.10 -2.14
N THR A 111 3.15 -12.63 -3.36
CA THR A 111 4.28 -12.33 -4.25
C THR A 111 3.81 -12.23 -5.69
N ILE A 112 4.32 -11.24 -6.41
CA ILE A 112 4.21 -11.16 -7.88
C ILE A 112 5.63 -11.24 -8.43
N THR A 113 5.88 -12.22 -9.28
CA THR A 113 7.17 -12.44 -9.94
C THR A 113 6.99 -12.47 -11.45
N GLY A 114 7.85 -11.81 -12.21
CA GLY A 114 7.73 -11.69 -13.66
C GLY A 114 8.72 -10.69 -14.23
N GLY A 115 8.46 -10.21 -15.44
CA GLY A 115 9.16 -9.07 -16.04
C GLY A 115 8.16 -7.97 -16.44
N VAL A 116 8.65 -6.79 -16.82
CA VAL A 116 7.80 -5.67 -17.23
C VAL A 116 8.35 -5.03 -18.49
N ASP A 117 7.49 -4.87 -19.50
CA ASP A 117 7.76 -4.10 -20.72
C ASP A 117 7.30 -2.66 -20.48
N LEU A 118 8.23 -1.82 -20.02
CA LEU A 118 8.02 -0.40 -19.72
C LEU A 118 7.90 0.43 -21.01
N ILE A 119 8.46 -0.06 -22.12
CA ILE A 119 8.39 0.57 -23.44
C ILE A 119 7.65 -0.35 -24.41
N PRO A 120 6.39 -0.03 -24.79
CA PRO A 120 5.56 -0.95 -25.57
C PRO A 120 6.24 -1.51 -26.83
N GLY A 121 6.29 -2.84 -26.94
CA GLY A 121 6.81 -3.54 -28.11
C GLY A 121 8.31 -3.82 -28.06
N GLY A 122 8.93 -3.63 -26.89
CA GLY A 122 10.32 -3.93 -26.60
C GLY A 122 10.55 -5.32 -26.02
N ALA A 123 11.80 -5.56 -25.61
CA ALA A 123 12.11 -6.62 -24.65
C ALA A 123 11.89 -6.04 -23.24
N PRO A 124 11.46 -6.84 -22.26
CA PRO A 124 11.12 -6.32 -20.95
C PRO A 124 12.34 -5.65 -20.29
N GLU A 125 12.20 -4.37 -19.94
CA GLU A 125 13.23 -3.59 -19.25
C GLU A 125 13.45 -4.12 -17.82
N ILE A 126 12.39 -4.58 -17.16
CA ILE A 126 12.49 -5.33 -15.91
C ILE A 126 12.57 -6.82 -16.27
N PRO A 127 13.69 -7.52 -15.99
CA PRO A 127 13.90 -8.89 -16.44
C PRO A 127 12.82 -9.86 -15.94
N VAL A 128 12.51 -10.88 -16.75
CA VAL A 128 11.61 -11.97 -16.32
C VAL A 128 12.21 -12.72 -15.15
N GLY A 129 11.40 -12.93 -14.11
CA GLY A 129 11.79 -13.61 -12.87
C GLY A 129 12.10 -12.64 -11.72
N THR A 130 12.01 -11.33 -11.96
CA THR A 130 12.11 -10.30 -10.92
C THR A 130 10.90 -10.33 -10.00
N THR A 131 11.12 -10.10 -8.71
CA THR A 131 10.04 -9.95 -7.72
C THR A 131 9.51 -8.52 -7.74
N LEU A 132 8.34 -8.32 -8.37
CA LEU A 132 7.70 -7.01 -8.53
C LEU A 132 6.93 -6.56 -7.28
N LEU A 133 6.46 -7.53 -6.49
CA LEU A 133 5.72 -7.34 -5.25
C LEU A 133 6.06 -8.47 -4.28
N SER A 134 6.37 -8.14 -3.02
CA SER A 134 6.51 -9.13 -1.96
C SER A 134 5.97 -8.62 -0.63
N GLY A 135 5.08 -9.37 0.00
CA GLY A 135 4.39 -8.94 1.23
C GLY A 135 3.80 -10.06 2.07
N SER A 136 3.02 -9.67 3.09
CA SER A 136 2.30 -10.55 4.02
C SER A 136 0.86 -10.06 4.21
N PHE A 137 -0.10 -10.97 4.35
CA PHE A 137 -1.49 -10.61 4.60
C PHE A 137 -1.71 -10.12 6.03
N ASP A 138 -2.61 -9.15 6.17
CA ASP A 138 -3.27 -8.80 7.43
C ASP A 138 -4.49 -9.71 7.67
N GLY A 139 -5.11 -10.21 6.59
CA GLY A 139 -6.23 -11.14 6.59
C GLY A 139 -6.88 -11.26 5.22
N ALA A 140 -7.80 -12.21 5.06
CA ALA A 140 -8.58 -12.37 3.83
C ALA A 140 -9.95 -12.98 4.11
N SER A 141 -10.92 -12.73 3.24
CA SER A 141 -12.18 -13.48 3.23
C SER A 141 -12.51 -14.00 1.84
N VAL A 142 -13.11 -15.18 1.77
CA VAL A 142 -13.67 -15.75 0.55
C VAL A 142 -15.17 -15.82 0.71
N THR A 143 -15.92 -15.19 -0.18
CA THR A 143 -17.40 -15.23 -0.18
C THR A 143 -17.91 -15.97 -1.41
N LYS A 144 -18.84 -16.90 -1.17
CA LYS A 144 -19.52 -17.69 -2.19
C LYS A 144 -20.87 -17.07 -2.56
N THR A 145 -21.15 -16.98 -3.85
CA THR A 145 -22.47 -16.69 -4.42
C THR A 145 -22.73 -17.69 -5.55
N ASN A 146 -23.62 -18.65 -5.32
CA ASN A 146 -23.77 -19.83 -6.18
C ASN A 146 -22.43 -20.57 -6.34
N ASN A 147 -21.95 -20.81 -7.56
CA ASN A 147 -20.65 -21.43 -7.83
C ASN A 147 -19.52 -20.41 -8.07
N THR A 148 -19.82 -19.11 -7.92
CA THR A 148 -18.83 -18.04 -8.02
C THR A 148 -18.31 -17.71 -6.64
N PHE A 149 -16.99 -17.75 -6.49
CA PHE A 149 -16.29 -17.42 -5.27
C PHE A 149 -15.53 -16.12 -5.51
N ARG A 150 -15.43 -15.30 -4.49
CA ARG A 150 -14.70 -14.03 -4.53
C ARG A 150 -13.83 -13.90 -3.31
N ILE A 151 -12.54 -13.64 -3.51
CA ILE A 151 -11.71 -13.11 -2.44
C ILE A 151 -12.15 -11.64 -2.27
N ALA A 152 -12.76 -11.34 -1.13
CA ALA A 152 -13.29 -10.02 -0.80
C ALA A 152 -12.63 -9.55 0.50
N GLY A 153 -12.06 -8.35 0.51
CA GLY A 153 -11.42 -7.80 1.71
C GLY A 153 -10.14 -8.54 2.13
N ALA A 154 -9.32 -8.97 1.17
CA ALA A 154 -7.95 -9.34 1.48
C ALA A 154 -7.10 -8.07 1.53
N SER A 155 -6.33 -7.91 2.61
CA SER A 155 -5.41 -6.79 2.79
C SER A 155 -4.02 -7.29 3.16
N PHE A 156 -2.99 -6.56 2.75
CA PHE A 156 -1.59 -6.93 2.97
C PHE A 156 -0.70 -5.70 3.07
N VAL A 157 0.52 -5.93 3.54
CA VAL A 157 1.64 -4.99 3.50
C VAL A 157 2.74 -5.59 2.65
N ASP A 158 3.34 -4.79 1.76
CA ASP A 158 4.37 -5.26 0.82
C ASP A 158 5.43 -4.20 0.50
N THR A 159 6.45 -4.67 -0.21
CA THR A 159 7.45 -3.87 -0.92
C THR A 159 7.32 -4.10 -2.42
N LYS A 160 7.80 -3.13 -3.20
CA LYS A 160 7.83 -3.18 -4.67
C LYS A 160 9.26 -3.26 -5.19
N ASP A 161 9.38 -3.68 -6.44
CA ASP A 161 10.61 -3.54 -7.21
C ASP A 161 11.00 -2.06 -7.40
N GLU A 162 12.29 -1.74 -7.28
CA GLU A 162 12.79 -0.37 -7.33
C GLU A 162 12.69 0.24 -8.73
N ASP A 163 12.96 -0.52 -9.79
CA ASP A 163 12.87 -0.04 -11.18
C ASP A 163 11.41 0.27 -11.55
N LEU A 164 10.47 -0.54 -11.07
CA LEU A 164 9.04 -0.31 -11.23
C LEU A 164 8.59 0.98 -10.49
N LEU A 165 9.07 1.19 -9.27
CA LEU A 165 8.77 2.40 -8.50
C LEU A 165 9.36 3.63 -9.18
N ASP A 166 10.60 3.56 -9.65
CA ASP A 166 11.29 4.65 -10.34
C ASP A 166 10.56 5.04 -11.63
N PHE A 167 10.08 4.05 -12.41
CA PHE A 167 9.28 4.31 -13.60
C PHE A 167 8.01 5.13 -13.27
N TYR A 168 7.31 4.81 -12.20
CA TYR A 168 6.12 5.56 -11.78
C TYR A 168 6.43 6.79 -10.92
N GLY A 169 7.70 7.05 -10.59
CA GLY A 169 8.09 8.10 -9.64
C GLY A 169 7.46 7.89 -8.26
N ALA A 170 7.19 6.65 -7.88
CA ALA A 170 6.56 6.27 -6.63
C ALA A 170 7.64 6.04 -5.55
N PRO A 171 7.33 6.28 -4.27
CA PRO A 171 8.34 6.18 -3.22
C PRO A 171 8.68 4.72 -2.86
N ASN A 172 9.95 4.47 -2.55
CA ASN A 172 10.45 3.20 -2.06
C ASN A 172 10.24 3.08 -0.54
N THR A 173 9.02 2.72 -0.15
CA THR A 173 8.61 2.48 1.24
C THR A 173 7.74 1.22 1.34
N LEU A 174 7.20 0.94 2.53
CA LEU A 174 6.14 -0.07 2.68
C LEU A 174 4.82 0.46 2.11
N TRP A 175 4.11 -0.43 1.42
CA TRP A 175 2.80 -0.18 0.83
C TRP A 175 1.74 -0.99 1.54
N ARG A 176 0.52 -0.46 1.59
CA ARG A 176 -0.68 -1.25 1.93
C ARG A 176 -1.44 -1.59 0.66
N GLY A 177 -2.01 -2.77 0.59
CA GLY A 177 -2.76 -3.19 -0.58
C GLY A 177 -4.01 -3.96 -0.25
N GLY A 178 -4.91 -3.96 -1.22
CA GLY A 178 -6.08 -4.81 -1.30
C GLY A 178 -5.92 -5.81 -2.44
N PHE A 179 -6.42 -7.01 -2.22
CA PHE A 179 -6.49 -8.04 -3.25
C PHE A 179 -7.92 -8.52 -3.37
N ASN A 180 -8.41 -8.56 -4.60
CA ASN A 180 -9.67 -9.20 -4.91
C ASN A 180 -9.57 -9.99 -6.21
N ILE A 181 -10.22 -11.14 -6.24
CA ILE A 181 -10.28 -11.99 -7.42
C ILE A 181 -11.52 -12.85 -7.37
N SER A 182 -12.10 -13.11 -8.53
CA SER A 182 -13.21 -14.04 -8.69
C SER A 182 -12.74 -15.35 -9.31
N PHE A 183 -13.39 -16.45 -8.94
CA PHE A 183 -13.07 -17.78 -9.46
C PHE A 183 -14.29 -18.72 -9.36
N LEU A 184 -14.29 -19.80 -10.14
CA LEU A 184 -15.33 -20.82 -10.09
C LEU A 184 -14.84 -22.03 -9.31
N ALA A 185 -15.59 -22.46 -8.31
CA ALA A 185 -15.24 -23.61 -7.49
C ALA A 185 -16.49 -24.36 -7.02
N ASN A 186 -16.25 -25.56 -6.49
CA ASN A 186 -17.23 -26.31 -5.71
C ASN A 186 -16.77 -26.39 -4.26
N GLY A 187 -17.72 -26.31 -3.33
CA GLY A 187 -17.46 -26.34 -1.89
C GLY A 187 -18.46 -25.47 -1.13
N SER A 188 -18.60 -25.69 0.17
CA SER A 188 -19.42 -24.87 1.06
C SER A 188 -18.71 -24.74 2.40
N PRO A 189 -18.72 -23.56 3.05
CA PRO A 189 -18.01 -23.40 4.30
C PRO A 189 -18.57 -24.34 5.38
N PRO A 190 -17.73 -24.81 6.31
CA PRO A 190 -16.28 -24.55 6.44
C PRO A 190 -15.41 -25.51 5.61
N ASN A 191 -15.99 -26.28 4.68
CA ASN A 191 -15.27 -27.33 3.96
C ASN A 191 -14.28 -26.75 2.94
N SER A 192 -13.41 -27.64 2.45
CA SER A 192 -12.41 -27.35 1.42
C SER A 192 -13.04 -26.96 0.08
N PHE A 193 -12.24 -26.27 -0.74
CA PHE A 193 -12.54 -26.04 -2.15
C PHE A 193 -11.24 -25.97 -2.96
N THR A 194 -11.34 -26.16 -4.27
CA THR A 194 -10.23 -26.00 -5.21
C THR A 194 -10.77 -25.49 -6.53
N SER A 195 -10.03 -24.59 -7.17
CA SER A 195 -10.35 -24.01 -8.46
C SER A 195 -9.12 -23.97 -9.35
N THR A 196 -9.32 -24.33 -10.61
CA THR A 196 -8.40 -24.09 -11.74
C THR A 196 -9.03 -23.14 -12.76
N THR A 197 -10.15 -22.49 -12.40
CA THR A 197 -10.89 -21.56 -13.25
C THR A 197 -10.95 -20.23 -12.53
N VAL A 198 -9.85 -19.52 -12.63
CA VAL A 198 -9.70 -18.18 -12.09
C VAL A 198 -10.25 -17.19 -13.12
N LEU A 199 -11.04 -16.23 -12.66
CA LEU A 199 -11.65 -15.19 -13.50
C LEU A 199 -10.81 -13.91 -13.37
N SER A 200 -11.44 -12.76 -13.25
CA SER A 200 -10.74 -11.47 -13.15
C SER A 200 -10.62 -10.99 -11.70
N GLY A 201 -9.66 -10.09 -11.51
CA GLY A 201 -9.38 -9.44 -10.24
C GLY A 201 -8.31 -8.37 -10.39
N ASP A 202 -7.87 -7.85 -9.26
CA ASP A 202 -6.80 -6.87 -9.17
C ASP A 202 -6.09 -6.96 -7.82
N VAL A 203 -4.81 -6.58 -7.84
CA VAL A 203 -4.02 -6.30 -6.66
C VAL A 203 -3.75 -4.80 -6.69
N ALA A 204 -4.46 -4.04 -5.86
CA ALA A 204 -4.37 -2.59 -5.83
C ALA A 204 -3.64 -2.16 -4.55
N ASN A 205 -2.58 -1.38 -4.71
CA ASN A 205 -1.76 -0.90 -3.61
C ASN A 205 -1.97 0.58 -3.37
N THR A 206 -2.52 0.94 -2.21
CA THR A 206 -2.78 2.32 -1.82
C THR A 206 -1.83 2.78 -0.72
N GLU A 207 -1.28 3.96 -0.93
CA GLU A 207 -0.42 4.73 -0.03
C GLU A 207 0.91 4.06 0.38
N PRO A 208 2.03 4.77 0.24
CA PRO A 208 3.16 4.56 1.14
C PRO A 208 2.71 4.93 2.56
N ILE A 209 2.97 4.07 3.55
CA ILE A 209 2.66 4.39 4.96
C ILE A 209 3.41 5.68 5.30
N PRO A 210 2.72 6.83 5.53
CA PRO A 210 3.42 8.09 5.68
C PRO A 210 4.38 8.01 6.85
N GLU A 211 5.65 8.36 6.63
CA GLU A 211 6.54 8.59 7.75
C GLU A 211 5.88 9.66 8.63
N PRO A 212 5.71 9.44 9.94
CA PRO A 212 4.91 10.33 10.76
C PRO A 212 5.50 11.74 10.70
N ALA A 213 4.81 12.68 10.06
CA ALA A 213 5.17 14.11 10.07
C ALA A 213 5.28 14.66 11.50
N SER A 214 4.68 13.96 12.47
CA SER A 214 4.85 14.17 13.90
C SER A 214 6.31 14.03 14.36
N LEU A 215 7.15 13.20 13.74
CA LEU A 215 8.58 13.10 14.09
C LEU A 215 9.35 14.35 13.66
N VAL A 216 9.07 14.87 12.46
CA VAL A 216 9.66 16.13 11.98
C VAL A 216 9.13 17.31 12.79
N LEU A 217 7.83 17.33 13.12
CA LEU A 217 7.23 18.37 13.96
C LEU A 217 7.76 18.33 15.39
N LEU A 218 7.92 17.13 15.96
CA LEU A 218 8.50 16.94 17.30
C LEU A 218 9.97 17.35 17.31
N GLY A 219 10.74 16.94 16.31
CA GLY A 219 12.15 17.31 16.16
C GLY A 219 12.34 18.82 16.02
N SER A 220 11.57 19.47 15.15
CA SER A 220 11.61 20.93 14.96
C SER A 220 11.10 21.69 16.19
N GLY A 221 10.09 21.16 16.89
CA GLY A 221 9.61 21.70 18.16
C GLY A 221 10.66 21.66 19.26
N LEU A 222 11.30 20.51 19.47
CA LEU A 222 12.38 20.34 20.46
C LEU A 222 13.59 21.20 20.15
N PHE A 223 13.99 21.29 18.87
CA PHE A 223 15.09 22.16 18.45
C PHE A 223 14.80 23.63 18.75
N SER A 224 13.58 24.09 18.45
CA SER A 224 13.14 25.47 18.70
C SER A 224 13.12 25.79 20.20
N LEU A 225 12.63 24.87 21.03
CA LEU A 225 12.65 25.00 22.49
C LEU A 225 14.07 25.02 23.05
N GLY A 226 14.96 24.16 22.56
CA GLY A 226 16.37 24.11 22.95
C GLY A 226 17.11 25.42 22.62
N ALA A 227 16.92 25.95 21.41
CA ALA A 227 17.48 27.23 21.00
C ALA A 227 16.98 28.40 21.87
N TYR A 228 15.68 28.41 22.19
CA TYR A 228 15.09 29.41 23.08
C TYR A 228 15.66 29.34 24.51
N ALA A 229 15.75 28.12 25.07
CA ALA A 229 16.31 27.91 26.39
C ALA A 229 17.76 28.41 26.48
N ARG A 230 18.61 28.07 25.50
CA ARG A 230 20.01 28.51 25.44
C ARG A 230 20.15 30.03 25.46
N LYS A 231 19.32 30.74 24.68
CA LYS A 231 19.32 32.22 24.64
C LYS A 231 18.94 32.82 25.99
N LYS A 232 17.97 32.23 26.71
CA LYS A 232 17.54 32.70 28.03
C LYS A 232 18.62 32.54 29.11
N PHE A 233 19.41 31.47 29.04
CA PHE A 233 20.51 31.25 30.00
C PHE A 233 21.72 32.15 29.72
N SER A 234 22.05 32.42 28.45
CA SER A 234 23.17 33.32 28.09
C SER A 234 22.96 34.79 28.48
N LEU A 235 21.73 35.23 28.74
CA LEU A 235 21.42 36.61 29.14
C LEU A 235 21.46 36.83 30.66
N LYS A 236 21.72 35.78 31.45
CA LYS A 236 21.80 35.83 32.92
C LYS A 236 23.23 35.77 33.48
N SER A 237 24.24 35.64 32.62
CA SER A 237 25.66 35.77 32.94
C SER A 237 26.16 37.15 32.55
#